data_AF-A0A1W6BYQ6-F1
#
_entry.id   AF-A0A1W6BYQ6-F1
#
_cell.length_a   1.000
_cell.length_b   1.000
_cell.length_c   1.000
_cell.angle_alpha   90.00
_cell.angle_beta   90.00
_cell.angle_gamma   90.00
#
_symmetry.space_group_name_H-M   'P 1'
#
loop_
_entity.id
_entity.type
_entity.pdbx_description
1 polymer ?
#
loop_
_entity_poly.entity_id
_entity_poly.type
_entity_poly.pdbx_seq_one_letter_code
_entity_poly.pdbx_strand_id
1 'polypeptide(L)'
;MQQKYQYISWTKDFSINNIELDKQHEAIIQIANDTAYTIHKLEQNPNSLELKKELKKITMRLFHYMKTHFTDEEEFMKDIEFPLFEEHRKAHMALANQARELLNHSNDIKHFAQKLEALVNDFVIKHFAQEDILLANFLDKALHINEVHFNLEQYIMLKTLQNKDIYNEKTYDYICSCSLENIYKVPESIHEELENSNKLIKCRHCEKVLVFLKEFDIKENYQSLKERFFSIIS
;
A
#
# COMPACT_ATOMS: atom_id res chain seq x y z
N MET A 1 0.42 -38.91 -8.30
CA MET A 1 0.88 -37.95 -9.32
C MET A 1 0.96 -36.61 -8.63
N GLN A 2 2.15 -36.09 -8.35
CA GLN A 2 2.28 -34.73 -7.81
C GLN A 2 1.95 -33.73 -8.92
N GLN A 3 1.10 -32.76 -8.62
CA GLN A 3 0.63 -31.76 -9.57
C GLN A 3 1.79 -30.80 -9.88
N LYS A 4 2.36 -30.91 -11.08
CA LYS A 4 3.53 -30.12 -11.53
C LYS A 4 3.22 -28.63 -11.72
N TYR A 5 1.94 -28.27 -11.84
CA TYR A 5 1.47 -26.91 -12.14
C TYR A 5 0.54 -26.43 -11.03
N GLN A 6 0.89 -25.29 -10.44
CA GLN A 6 0.10 -24.66 -9.39
C GLN A 6 -0.81 -23.59 -9.99
N TYR A 7 -2.11 -23.76 -9.81
CA TYR A 7 -3.10 -22.74 -10.16
C TYR A 7 -3.33 -21.85 -8.95
N ILE A 8 -3.30 -20.55 -9.18
CA ILE A 8 -3.44 -19.53 -8.14
C ILE A 8 -4.85 -18.96 -8.25
N SER A 9 -5.55 -18.83 -7.13
CA SER A 9 -6.82 -18.13 -7.06
C SER A 9 -6.61 -16.80 -6.34
N TRP A 10 -7.21 -15.73 -6.85
CA TRP A 10 -7.26 -14.47 -6.12
C TRP A 10 -8.02 -14.65 -4.80
N THR A 11 -7.47 -14.11 -3.73
CA THR A 11 -8.08 -14.03 -2.41
C THR A 11 -7.86 -12.63 -1.86
N LYS A 12 -8.62 -12.25 -0.82
CA LYS A 12 -8.45 -10.95 -0.16
C LYS A 12 -7.06 -10.76 0.47
N ASP A 13 -6.34 -11.84 0.74
CA ASP A 13 -5.00 -11.81 1.34
C ASP A 13 -3.95 -11.17 0.41
N PHE A 14 -4.31 -11.02 -0.86
CA PHE A 14 -3.50 -10.37 -1.88
C PHE A 14 -3.87 -8.90 -2.13
N SER A 15 -4.96 -8.42 -1.55
CA SER A 15 -5.41 -7.05 -1.77
C SER A 15 -4.47 -6.06 -1.09
N ILE A 16 -4.17 -4.97 -1.78
CA ILE A 16 -3.44 -3.83 -1.22
C ILE A 16 -4.36 -2.66 -0.88
N ASN A 17 -5.67 -2.92 -0.78
CA ASN A 17 -6.72 -1.94 -0.52
C ASN A 17 -6.77 -0.79 -1.56
N ASN A 18 -6.29 -1.05 -2.77
CA ASN A 18 -6.43 -0.16 -3.92
C ASN A 18 -7.16 -0.90 -5.03
N ILE A 19 -8.42 -0.52 -5.30
CA ILE A 19 -9.31 -1.24 -6.22
C ILE A 19 -8.72 -1.37 -7.63
N GLU A 20 -8.00 -0.37 -8.13
CA GLU A 20 -7.45 -0.42 -9.48
C GLU A 20 -6.20 -1.30 -9.54
N LEU A 21 -5.31 -1.24 -8.53
CA LEU A 21 -4.14 -2.12 -8.45
C LEU A 21 -4.54 -3.58 -8.15
N ASP A 22 -5.58 -3.81 -7.34
CA ASP A 22 -6.11 -5.15 -7.07
C ASP A 22 -6.65 -5.81 -8.35
N LYS A 23 -7.40 -5.07 -9.18
CA LYS A 23 -7.85 -5.57 -10.51
C LYS A 23 -6.67 -5.93 -11.40
N GLN A 24 -5.59 -5.18 -11.28
CA GLN A 24 -4.36 -5.46 -12.02
C GLN A 24 -3.73 -6.76 -11.49
N HIS A 25 -3.60 -6.95 -10.18
CA HIS A 25 -3.07 -8.19 -9.60
C HIS A 25 -3.92 -9.41 -9.97
N GLU A 26 -5.25 -9.29 -10.01
CA GLU A 26 -6.14 -10.34 -10.53
C GLU A 26 -5.78 -10.73 -11.98
N ALA A 27 -5.43 -9.75 -12.83
CA ALA A 27 -4.99 -10.00 -14.19
C ALA A 27 -3.63 -10.72 -14.27
N ILE A 28 -2.69 -10.47 -13.33
CA ILE A 28 -1.44 -11.24 -13.20
C ILE A 28 -1.76 -12.70 -12.94
N ILE A 29 -2.62 -12.96 -11.95
CA ILE A 29 -2.97 -14.32 -11.55
C ILE A 29 -3.59 -15.06 -12.74
N GLN A 30 -4.43 -14.39 -13.52
CA GLN A 30 -4.96 -14.96 -14.77
C GLN A 30 -3.84 -15.26 -15.78
N ILE A 31 -2.89 -14.35 -15.99
CA ILE A 31 -1.73 -14.58 -16.86
C ILE A 31 -0.88 -15.77 -16.38
N ALA A 32 -0.69 -15.92 -15.07
CA ALA A 32 0.03 -17.05 -14.47
C ALA A 32 -0.68 -18.38 -14.72
N ASN A 33 -1.99 -18.42 -14.47
CA ASN A 33 -2.81 -19.60 -14.73
C ASN A 33 -2.84 -19.98 -16.22
N ASP A 34 -3.01 -18.99 -17.10
CA ASP A 34 -2.99 -19.19 -18.55
C ASP A 34 -1.62 -19.71 -19.03
N THR A 35 -0.54 -19.18 -18.44
CA THR A 35 0.84 -19.63 -18.72
C THR A 35 1.00 -21.09 -18.32
N ALA A 36 0.69 -21.45 -17.07
CA ALA A 36 0.80 -22.81 -16.56
C ALA A 36 -0.05 -23.80 -17.38
N TYR A 37 -1.30 -23.43 -17.70
CA TYR A 37 -2.19 -24.23 -18.54
C TYR A 37 -1.59 -24.46 -19.94
N THR A 38 -1.15 -23.40 -20.60
CA THR A 38 -0.66 -23.46 -21.98
C THR A 38 0.64 -24.26 -22.06
N ILE A 39 1.53 -24.10 -21.09
CA ILE A 39 2.77 -24.87 -21.01
C ILE A 39 2.47 -26.35 -20.76
N HIS A 40 1.58 -26.68 -19.83
CA HIS A 40 1.16 -28.05 -19.60
C HIS A 40 0.60 -28.72 -20.86
N LYS A 41 -0.22 -27.99 -21.63
CA LYS A 41 -0.75 -28.46 -22.91
C LYS A 41 0.33 -28.59 -23.99
N LEU A 42 1.32 -27.71 -24.01
CA LEU A 42 2.46 -27.81 -24.92
C LEU A 42 3.32 -29.04 -24.62
N GLU A 43 3.47 -29.44 -23.36
CA GLU A 43 4.18 -30.70 -23.03
C GLU A 43 3.46 -31.93 -23.57
N GLN A 44 2.12 -31.91 -23.58
CA GLN A 44 1.29 -32.99 -24.13
C GLN A 44 1.25 -32.96 -25.67
N ASN A 45 1.36 -31.78 -26.27
CA ASN A 45 1.33 -31.60 -27.72
C ASN A 45 2.37 -30.54 -28.20
N PRO A 46 3.66 -30.89 -28.28
CA PRO A 46 4.75 -29.94 -28.57
C PRO A 46 4.71 -29.30 -29.96
N ASN A 47 3.97 -29.92 -30.90
CA ASN A 47 3.87 -29.46 -32.28
C ASN A 47 2.63 -28.60 -32.55
N SER A 48 1.75 -28.39 -31.55
CA SER A 48 0.56 -27.56 -31.72
C SER A 48 0.92 -26.10 -32.02
N LEU A 49 0.65 -25.66 -33.27
CA LEU A 49 0.87 -24.27 -33.67
C LEU A 49 -0.05 -23.30 -32.93
N GLU A 50 -1.25 -23.74 -32.57
CA GLU A 50 -2.23 -22.96 -31.82
C GLU A 50 -1.69 -22.63 -30.42
N LEU A 51 -1.23 -23.63 -29.67
CA LEU A 51 -0.68 -23.42 -28.32
C LEU A 51 0.57 -22.52 -28.35
N LYS A 52 1.39 -22.61 -29.40
CA LYS A 52 2.54 -21.70 -29.60
C LYS A 52 2.11 -20.26 -29.83
N LYS A 53 1.00 -20.04 -30.54
CA LYS A 53 0.42 -18.70 -30.73
C LYS A 53 -0.19 -18.17 -29.44
N GLU A 54 -0.90 -19.01 -28.69
CA GLU A 54 -1.46 -18.64 -27.40
C GLU A 54 -0.38 -18.25 -26.39
N LEU A 55 0.72 -19.02 -26.32
CA LEU A 55 1.86 -18.67 -25.47
C LEU A 55 2.42 -17.27 -25.79
N LYS A 56 2.56 -16.93 -27.08
CA LYS A 56 2.99 -15.58 -27.52
C LYS A 56 1.99 -14.48 -27.13
N LYS A 57 0.69 -14.76 -27.23
CA LYS A 57 -0.36 -13.81 -26.80
C LYS A 57 -0.29 -13.56 -25.29
N ILE A 58 -0.11 -14.61 -24.50
CA ILE A 58 0.07 -14.51 -23.04
C ILE A 58 1.30 -13.68 -22.72
N THR A 59 2.42 -13.89 -23.42
CA THR A 59 3.62 -13.05 -23.24
C THR A 59 3.36 -11.57 -23.57
N MET A 60 2.61 -11.27 -24.63
CA MET A 60 2.26 -9.89 -24.98
C MET A 60 1.37 -9.25 -23.91
N ARG A 61 0.40 -9.99 -23.38
CA ARG A 61 -0.43 -9.57 -22.25
C ARG A 61 0.43 -9.27 -21.01
N LEU A 62 1.40 -10.14 -20.70
CA LEU A 62 2.33 -9.94 -19.59
C LEU A 62 3.13 -8.63 -19.76
N PHE A 63 3.69 -8.36 -20.93
CA PHE A 63 4.45 -7.12 -21.16
C PHE A 63 3.60 -5.86 -21.02
N HIS A 64 2.40 -5.87 -21.61
CA HIS A 64 1.49 -4.74 -21.51
C HIS A 64 1.06 -4.49 -20.07
N TYR A 65 0.77 -5.58 -19.36
CA TYR A 65 0.41 -5.56 -17.96
C TYR A 65 1.54 -4.99 -17.09
N MET A 66 2.75 -5.56 -17.16
CA MET A 66 3.89 -5.12 -16.34
C MET A 66 4.19 -3.63 -16.54
N LYS A 67 4.10 -3.14 -17.79
CA LYS A 67 4.33 -1.71 -18.07
C LYS A 67 3.28 -0.83 -17.38
N THR A 68 2.01 -1.19 -17.48
CA THR A 68 0.91 -0.41 -16.91
C THR A 68 0.95 -0.48 -15.39
N HIS A 69 1.04 -1.69 -14.85
CA HIS A 69 1.07 -1.95 -13.42
C HIS A 69 2.21 -1.25 -12.69
N PHE A 70 3.44 -1.37 -13.20
CA PHE A 70 4.58 -0.70 -12.57
C PHE A 70 4.44 0.82 -12.60
N THR A 71 3.82 1.38 -13.64
CA THR A 71 3.60 2.83 -13.73
C THR A 71 2.58 3.28 -12.68
N ASP A 72 1.42 2.62 -12.65
CA ASP A 72 0.33 2.97 -11.75
C ASP A 72 0.71 2.74 -10.27
N GLU A 73 1.44 1.66 -9.98
CA GLU A 73 1.95 1.38 -8.64
C GLU A 73 3.04 2.39 -8.23
N GLU A 74 3.97 2.75 -9.11
CA GLU A 74 4.99 3.76 -8.82
C GLU A 74 4.38 5.16 -8.61
N GLU A 75 3.30 5.50 -9.31
CA GLU A 75 2.52 6.71 -9.05
C GLU A 75 1.84 6.63 -7.68
N PHE A 76 1.17 5.52 -7.38
CA PHE A 76 0.54 5.30 -6.08
C PHE A 76 1.55 5.34 -4.91
N MET A 77 2.71 4.72 -5.06
CA MET A 77 3.79 4.76 -4.06
C MET A 77 4.27 6.18 -3.78
N LYS A 78 4.35 7.05 -4.81
CA LYS A 78 4.70 8.46 -4.60
C LYS A 78 3.61 9.21 -3.87
N ASP A 79 2.35 8.98 -4.23
CA ASP A 79 1.20 9.64 -3.62
C ASP A 79 1.09 9.33 -2.11
N ILE A 80 1.50 8.13 -1.70
CA ILE A 80 1.50 7.71 -0.29
C ILE A 80 2.87 7.89 0.40
N GLU A 81 3.84 8.51 -0.28
CA GLU A 81 5.21 8.71 0.19
C GLU A 81 5.88 7.42 0.71
N PHE A 82 5.71 6.31 -0.03
CA PHE A 82 6.20 5.00 0.37
C PHE A 82 7.72 5.01 0.59
N PRO A 83 8.23 4.69 1.79
CA PRO A 83 9.64 4.87 2.14
C PRO A 83 10.64 4.06 1.31
N LEU A 84 10.19 2.92 0.74
CA LEU A 84 11.03 2.00 -0.04
C LEU A 84 10.81 2.14 -1.56
N PHE A 85 10.27 3.28 -2.00
CA PHE A 85 9.97 3.54 -3.41
C PHE A 85 11.15 3.25 -4.35
N GLU A 86 12.35 3.74 -4.01
CA GLU A 86 13.53 3.57 -4.87
C GLU A 86 14.02 2.11 -4.94
N GLU A 87 13.89 1.35 -3.84
CA GLU A 87 14.16 -0.08 -3.82
C GLU A 87 13.15 -0.86 -4.67
N HIS A 88 11.85 -0.61 -4.48
CA HIS A 88 10.76 -1.26 -5.23
C HIS A 88 10.87 -0.98 -6.73
N ARG A 89 11.15 0.27 -7.10
CA ARG A 89 11.37 0.66 -8.49
C ARG A 89 12.57 -0.05 -9.13
N LYS A 90 13.63 -0.35 -8.37
CA LYS A 90 14.75 -1.17 -8.89
C LYS A 90 14.31 -2.61 -9.15
N ALA A 91 13.44 -3.18 -8.32
CA ALA A 91 12.86 -4.50 -8.57
C ALA A 91 12.04 -4.50 -9.87
N HIS A 92 11.18 -3.50 -10.09
CA HIS A 92 10.47 -3.31 -11.37
C HIS A 92 11.40 -3.26 -12.58
N MET A 93 12.48 -2.47 -12.49
CA MET A 93 13.47 -2.38 -13.56
C MET A 93 14.16 -3.72 -13.84
N ALA A 94 14.48 -4.50 -12.80
CA ALA A 94 15.06 -5.83 -12.94
C ALA A 94 14.09 -6.80 -13.61
N LEU A 95 12.82 -6.82 -13.19
CA LEU A 95 11.76 -7.63 -13.79
C LEU A 95 11.54 -7.28 -15.25
N ALA A 96 11.48 -5.98 -15.57
CA ALA A 96 11.34 -5.51 -16.95
C ALA A 96 12.53 -5.95 -17.84
N ASN A 97 13.74 -5.99 -17.29
CA ASN A 97 14.92 -6.49 -18.01
C ASN A 97 14.85 -7.99 -18.25
N GLN A 98 14.50 -8.80 -17.25
CA GLN A 98 14.32 -10.25 -17.43
C GLN A 98 13.21 -10.55 -18.45
N ALA A 99 12.13 -9.79 -18.41
CA ALA A 99 11.06 -9.89 -19.38
C ALA A 99 11.56 -9.59 -20.80
N ARG A 100 12.41 -8.57 -20.99
CA ARG A 100 13.04 -8.30 -22.30
C ARG A 100 13.94 -9.45 -22.76
N GLU A 101 14.71 -10.06 -21.85
CA GLU A 101 15.58 -11.21 -22.18
C GLU A 101 14.79 -12.42 -22.69
N LEU A 102 13.54 -12.60 -22.26
CA LEU A 102 12.67 -13.66 -22.76
C LEU A 102 12.53 -13.63 -24.30
N LEU A 103 12.55 -12.44 -24.90
CA LEU A 103 12.42 -12.27 -26.36
C LEU A 103 13.58 -12.92 -27.13
N ASN A 104 14.77 -13.00 -26.52
CA ASN A 104 15.96 -13.61 -27.13
C ASN A 104 15.80 -15.12 -27.36
N HIS A 105 14.86 -15.75 -26.65
CA HIS A 105 14.61 -17.19 -26.72
C HIS A 105 13.40 -17.56 -27.59
N SER A 106 12.77 -16.58 -28.25
CA SER A 106 11.52 -16.75 -29.02
C SER A 106 11.58 -17.78 -30.16
N ASN A 107 12.78 -18.16 -30.61
CA ASN A 107 12.99 -19.17 -31.66
C ASN A 107 13.00 -20.62 -31.12
N ASP A 108 13.30 -20.82 -29.83
CA ASP A 108 13.21 -22.13 -29.17
C ASP A 108 12.00 -22.12 -28.24
N ILE A 109 10.89 -22.67 -28.71
CA ILE A 109 9.63 -22.66 -27.96
C ILE A 109 9.73 -23.36 -26.61
N LYS A 110 10.54 -24.42 -26.50
CA LYS A 110 10.65 -25.19 -25.26
C LYS A 110 11.40 -24.36 -24.23
N HIS A 111 12.52 -23.77 -24.62
CA HIS A 111 13.30 -22.91 -23.75
C HIS A 111 12.53 -21.62 -23.40
N PHE A 112 11.83 -21.04 -24.36
CA PHE A 112 10.94 -19.89 -24.16
C PHE A 112 9.84 -20.18 -23.15
N ALA A 113 9.15 -21.32 -23.26
CA ALA A 113 8.12 -21.73 -22.31
C ALA A 113 8.67 -21.85 -20.89
N GLN A 114 9.82 -22.50 -20.71
CA GLN A 114 10.48 -22.64 -19.40
C GLN A 114 10.87 -21.28 -18.80
N LYS A 115 11.42 -20.38 -19.63
CA LYS A 115 11.80 -19.03 -19.21
C LYS A 115 10.59 -18.17 -18.86
N LEU A 116 9.49 -18.29 -19.60
CA LEU A 116 8.24 -17.60 -19.30
C LEU A 116 7.62 -18.11 -18.00
N GLU A 117 7.61 -19.42 -17.78
CA GLU A 117 7.13 -20.01 -16.51
C GLU A 117 7.92 -19.49 -15.32
N ALA A 118 9.25 -19.49 -15.42
CA ALA A 118 10.12 -18.96 -14.37
C ALA A 118 9.88 -17.46 -14.16
N LEU A 119 9.79 -16.66 -15.22
CA LEU A 119 9.50 -15.22 -15.12
C LEU A 119 8.16 -14.97 -14.40
N VAL A 120 7.11 -15.73 -14.74
CA VAL A 120 5.80 -15.48 -14.14
C VAL A 120 5.75 -15.96 -12.69
N ASN A 121 6.21 -17.18 -12.39
CA ASN A 121 6.07 -17.77 -11.06
C ASN A 121 7.16 -17.31 -10.08
N ASP A 122 8.41 -17.32 -10.50
CA ASP A 122 9.54 -17.06 -9.59
C ASP A 122 9.78 -15.57 -9.37
N PHE A 123 9.27 -14.74 -10.28
CA PHE A 123 9.52 -13.31 -10.29
C PHE A 123 8.25 -12.49 -10.18
N VAL A 124 7.30 -12.59 -11.10
CA VAL A 124 6.11 -11.71 -11.07
C VAL A 124 5.17 -12.03 -9.91
N ILE A 125 4.80 -13.29 -9.70
CA ILE A 125 3.95 -13.69 -8.56
C ILE A 125 4.66 -13.45 -7.23
N LYS A 126 5.96 -13.74 -7.18
CA LYS A 126 6.76 -13.53 -5.98
C LYS A 126 6.86 -12.05 -5.62
N HIS A 127 7.11 -11.19 -6.61
CA HIS A 127 7.15 -9.73 -6.46
C HIS A 127 5.86 -9.23 -5.84
N PHE A 128 4.72 -9.55 -6.43
CA PHE A 128 3.43 -9.15 -5.90
C PHE A 128 3.15 -9.68 -4.48
N ALA A 129 3.44 -10.95 -4.22
CA ALA A 129 3.15 -11.59 -2.94
C ALA A 129 4.12 -11.19 -1.81
N GLN A 130 5.26 -10.55 -2.11
CA GLN A 130 6.31 -10.22 -1.14
C GLN A 130 6.66 -8.74 -1.06
N GLU A 131 6.58 -8.02 -2.19
CA GLU A 131 6.91 -6.60 -2.32
C GLU A 131 5.63 -5.76 -2.34
N ASP A 132 4.69 -5.98 -3.25
CA ASP A 132 3.47 -5.15 -3.37
C ASP A 132 2.62 -5.19 -2.09
N ILE A 133 2.57 -6.35 -1.43
CA ILE A 133 1.88 -6.50 -0.14
C ILE A 133 2.47 -5.59 0.97
N LEU A 134 3.71 -5.12 0.83
CA LEU A 134 4.30 -4.16 1.75
C LEU A 134 3.60 -2.80 1.66
N LEU A 135 3.00 -2.44 0.52
CA LEU A 135 2.17 -1.24 0.41
C LEU A 135 0.90 -1.43 1.24
N ALA A 136 0.25 -2.60 1.19
CA ALA A 136 -0.89 -2.92 2.03
C ALA A 136 -0.52 -2.80 3.51
N ASN A 137 0.59 -3.40 3.92
CA ASN A 137 1.09 -3.34 5.29
C ASN A 137 1.51 -1.93 5.71
N PHE A 138 2.05 -1.13 4.79
CA PHE A 138 2.43 0.26 5.04
C PHE A 138 1.19 1.12 5.22
N LEU A 139 0.18 0.97 4.36
CA LEU A 139 -1.12 1.63 4.49
C LEU A 139 -1.82 1.18 5.77
N ASP A 140 -1.87 -0.11 6.03
CA ASP A 140 -2.47 -0.69 7.22
C ASP A 140 -1.76 -0.20 8.48
N LYS A 141 -0.42 -0.12 8.50
CA LYS A 141 0.32 0.50 9.60
C LYS A 141 0.10 2.00 9.67
N ALA A 142 0.11 2.73 8.55
CA ALA A 142 -0.22 4.16 8.51
C ALA A 142 -1.62 4.44 9.08
N LEU A 143 -2.58 3.53 8.80
CA LEU A 143 -3.95 3.55 9.31
C LEU A 143 -4.03 3.09 10.78
N HIS A 144 -3.26 2.07 11.19
CA HIS A 144 -3.19 1.53 12.55
C HIS A 144 -2.39 2.40 13.52
N ILE A 145 -1.61 3.37 13.02
CA ILE A 145 -1.05 4.47 13.83
C ILE A 145 -2.17 5.49 14.22
N ASN A 146 -3.43 5.24 13.84
CA ASN A 146 -4.63 5.93 14.34
C ASN A 146 -4.61 7.46 14.14
N GLU A 147 -4.04 7.89 13.02
CA GLU A 147 -4.06 9.28 12.59
C GLU A 147 -5.33 9.56 11.81
N VAL A 148 -6.22 10.31 12.44
CA VAL A 148 -7.24 11.06 11.72
C VAL A 148 -6.48 12.00 10.77
N HIS A 149 -6.57 11.81 9.45
CA HIS A 149 -5.97 12.69 8.41
C HIS A 149 -6.62 14.09 8.34
N PHE A 150 -7.05 14.62 9.48
CA PHE A 150 -7.62 15.94 9.61
C PHE A 150 -6.84 16.67 10.68
N ASN A 151 -6.30 17.83 10.31
CA ASN A 151 -5.96 18.81 11.33
C ASN A 151 -7.23 19.20 12.10
N LEU A 152 -7.07 19.82 13.26
CA LEU A 152 -8.20 20.16 14.14
C LEU A 152 -9.33 20.93 13.40
N GLU A 153 -8.99 21.85 12.51
CA GLU A 153 -9.97 22.67 11.77
C GLU A 153 -10.79 21.79 10.80
N GLN A 154 -10.11 20.91 10.06
CA GLN A 154 -10.77 19.95 9.16
C GLN A 154 -11.66 18.97 9.93
N TYR A 155 -11.23 18.54 11.12
CA TYR A 155 -12.00 17.60 11.93
C TYR A 155 -13.26 18.25 12.51
N ILE A 156 -13.16 19.49 13.01
CA ILE A 156 -14.31 20.29 13.45
C ILE A 156 -15.29 20.52 12.29
N MET A 157 -14.78 20.85 11.10
CA MET A 157 -15.61 21.06 9.91
C MET A 157 -16.43 19.81 9.54
N LEU A 158 -15.82 18.63 9.58
CA LEU A 158 -16.52 17.36 9.33
C LEU A 158 -17.58 17.07 10.39
N LYS A 159 -17.27 17.30 11.67
CA LYS A 159 -18.22 17.08 12.77
C LYS A 159 -19.39 18.05 12.74
N THR A 160 -19.21 19.25 12.19
CA THR A 160 -20.29 20.23 11.97
C THR A 160 -21.40 19.68 11.06
N LEU A 161 -21.07 18.77 10.14
CA LEU A 161 -22.06 18.11 9.27
C LEU A 161 -23.03 17.20 10.05
N GLN A 162 -22.61 16.71 11.21
CA GLN A 162 -23.37 15.81 12.08
C GLN A 162 -23.96 16.54 13.29
N ASN A 163 -23.23 17.51 13.85
CA ASN A 163 -23.66 18.36 14.95
C ASN A 163 -23.40 19.84 14.61
N LYS A 164 -24.47 20.58 14.29
CA LYS A 164 -24.37 22.02 13.93
C LYS A 164 -23.99 22.92 15.12
N ASP A 165 -24.13 22.43 16.35
CA ASP A 165 -23.90 23.22 17.57
C ASP A 165 -22.48 23.09 18.13
N ILE A 166 -21.59 22.40 17.40
CA ILE A 166 -20.24 22.04 17.86
C ILE A 166 -19.36 23.25 18.24
N TYR A 167 -19.59 24.41 17.63
CA TYR A 167 -18.85 25.64 17.92
C TYR A 167 -19.24 26.29 19.25
N ASN A 168 -20.36 25.88 19.84
CA ASN A 168 -20.84 26.35 21.15
C ASN A 168 -20.46 25.40 22.29
N GLU A 169 -19.81 24.28 21.99
CA GLU A 169 -19.36 23.32 22.99
C GLU A 169 -18.27 23.91 23.88
N LYS A 170 -18.17 23.37 25.10
CA LYS A 170 -17.01 23.60 25.96
C LYS A 170 -15.76 23.11 25.22
N THR A 171 -14.64 23.82 25.34
CA THR A 171 -13.39 23.45 24.69
C THR A 171 -12.32 23.02 25.67
N TYR A 172 -11.44 22.11 25.22
CA TYR A 172 -10.31 21.56 25.93
C TYR A 172 -9.00 21.95 25.22
N ASP A 173 -7.93 22.15 25.99
CA ASP A 173 -6.69 22.72 25.49
C ASP A 173 -5.70 21.63 25.08
N TYR A 174 -5.18 21.76 23.85
CA TYR A 174 -4.21 20.85 23.28
C TYR A 174 -2.98 21.62 22.79
N ILE A 175 -1.81 21.01 22.82
CA ILE A 175 -0.56 21.62 22.36
C ILE A 175 0.22 20.71 21.43
N CYS A 176 1.07 21.34 20.60
CA CYS A 176 2.00 20.62 19.75
C CYS A 176 3.45 20.86 20.17
N SER A 177 4.28 19.83 20.05
CA SER A 177 5.72 19.91 20.33
C SER A 177 6.50 20.84 19.40
N CYS A 178 5.97 21.23 18.23
CA CYS A 178 6.64 22.21 17.36
C CYS A 178 6.37 23.67 17.74
N SER A 179 5.37 23.96 18.56
CA SER A 179 5.11 25.30 19.09
C SER A 179 4.25 25.20 20.35
N LEU A 180 4.90 25.31 21.51
CA LEU A 180 4.23 25.27 22.82
C LEU A 180 3.50 26.59 23.16
N GLU A 181 3.72 27.64 22.37
CA GLU A 181 3.01 28.91 22.50
C GLU A 181 1.63 28.89 21.84
N ASN A 182 1.37 27.91 20.96
CA ASN A 182 0.11 27.77 20.25
C ASN A 182 -0.81 26.73 20.92
N ILE A 183 -1.88 27.22 21.55
CA ILE A 183 -2.91 26.39 22.18
C ILE A 183 -4.04 26.13 21.18
N TYR A 184 -4.34 24.85 20.96
CA TYR A 184 -5.43 24.36 20.14
C TYR A 184 -6.68 24.12 21.00
N LYS A 185 -7.81 24.73 20.65
CA LYS A 185 -9.09 24.58 21.37
C LYS A 185 -9.94 23.49 20.73
N VAL A 186 -10.10 22.37 21.42
CA VAL A 186 -10.82 21.18 20.93
C VAL A 186 -12.21 21.08 21.57
N PRO A 187 -13.31 21.08 20.81
CA PRO A 187 -14.68 20.91 21.33
C PRO A 187 -14.88 19.64 22.18
N GLU A 188 -15.80 19.68 23.14
CA GLU A 188 -16.06 18.61 24.12
C GLU A 188 -16.38 17.27 23.47
N SER A 189 -17.25 17.24 22.47
CA SER A 189 -17.60 16.00 21.77
C SER A 189 -16.39 15.34 21.08
N ILE A 190 -15.48 16.16 20.57
CA ILE A 190 -14.22 15.69 19.96
C ILE A 190 -13.26 15.23 21.05
N HIS A 191 -13.10 16.01 22.11
CA HIS A 191 -12.24 15.65 23.24
C HIS A 191 -12.63 14.30 23.85
N GLU A 192 -13.92 14.09 24.13
CA GLU A 192 -14.45 12.83 24.65
C GLU A 192 -14.23 11.67 23.67
N GLU A 193 -14.36 11.90 22.36
CA GLU A 193 -14.04 10.89 21.37
C GLU A 193 -12.56 10.50 21.41
N LEU A 194 -11.65 11.49 21.49
CA LEU A 194 -10.20 11.24 21.53
C LEU A 194 -9.80 10.46 22.78
N GLU A 195 -10.33 10.81 23.96
CA GLU A 195 -10.04 10.10 25.21
C GLU A 195 -10.60 8.68 25.24
N ASN A 196 -11.77 8.43 24.62
CA ASN A 196 -12.44 7.12 24.66
C ASN A 196 -12.03 6.15 23.54
N SER A 197 -11.46 6.64 22.43
CA SER A 197 -11.24 5.82 21.21
C SER A 197 -9.78 5.68 20.76
N ASN A 198 -8.81 6.11 21.58
CA ASN A 198 -7.38 6.13 21.24
C ASN A 198 -7.06 6.88 19.93
N LYS A 199 -7.94 7.79 19.50
CA LYS A 199 -7.76 8.60 18.29
C LYS A 199 -6.89 9.81 18.58
N LEU A 200 -6.07 10.20 17.60
CA LEU A 200 -5.12 11.31 17.72
C LEU A 200 -5.40 12.37 16.64
N ILE A 201 -5.21 13.66 16.97
CA ILE A 201 -5.34 14.80 16.05
C ILE A 201 -3.96 15.39 15.77
N LYS A 202 -3.71 15.82 14.53
CA LYS A 202 -2.44 16.42 14.11
C LYS A 202 -2.42 17.94 14.17
N CYS A 203 -1.22 18.46 14.41
CA CYS A 203 -0.88 19.86 14.21
C CYS A 203 -0.83 20.19 12.71
N ARG A 204 -1.49 21.29 12.30
CA ARG A 204 -1.49 21.78 10.92
C ARG A 204 -0.13 22.27 10.39
N HIS A 205 0.84 22.49 11.28
CA HIS A 205 2.14 23.10 10.93
C HIS A 205 3.30 22.11 10.80
N CYS A 206 3.26 21.02 11.55
CA CYS A 206 4.39 20.09 11.64
C CYS A 206 3.94 18.63 11.70
N GLU A 207 2.64 18.37 11.52
CA GLU A 207 2.01 17.05 11.40
C GLU A 207 2.16 16.11 12.60
N LYS A 208 2.81 16.57 13.67
CA LYS A 208 2.90 15.86 14.94
C LYS A 208 1.59 15.91 15.72
N VAL A 209 1.39 14.92 16.56
CA VAL A 209 0.21 14.75 17.43
C VAL A 209 0.02 15.94 18.37
N LEU A 210 -1.22 16.38 18.49
CA LEU A 210 -1.70 17.30 19.52
C LEU A 210 -1.96 16.53 20.81
N VAL A 211 -1.41 17.03 21.91
CA VAL A 211 -1.54 16.38 23.23
C VAL A 211 -2.46 17.21 24.12
N PHE A 212 -3.39 16.53 24.77
CA PHE A 212 -4.34 17.13 25.70
C PHE A 212 -3.64 17.61 26.98
N LEU A 213 -3.92 18.84 27.41
CA LEU A 213 -3.46 19.43 28.66
C LEU A 213 -4.55 19.31 29.73
N LYS A 214 -4.46 18.27 30.55
CA LYS A 214 -5.45 17.98 31.60
C LYS A 214 -5.44 19.03 32.73
N GLU A 215 -4.26 19.50 33.12
CA GLU A 215 -4.03 20.61 34.05
C GLU A 215 -2.72 21.32 33.65
N PHE A 216 -2.76 22.64 33.43
CA PHE A 216 -1.58 23.44 33.08
C PHE A 216 -1.18 24.32 34.26
N ASP A 217 -0.02 24.05 34.85
CA ASP A 217 0.66 25.01 35.72
C ASP A 217 1.68 25.80 34.87
N ILE A 218 1.46 27.10 34.72
CA ILE A 218 2.36 28.05 34.06
C ILE A 218 3.81 27.99 34.62
N LYS A 219 4.00 27.43 35.82
CA LYS A 219 5.29 27.29 36.48
C LYS A 219 6.03 25.97 36.19
N GLU A 220 5.42 24.99 35.52
CA GLU A 220 6.13 23.77 35.11
C GLU A 220 7.13 24.06 33.97
N ASN A 221 8.35 23.52 34.08
CA ASN A 221 9.40 23.81 33.11
C ASN A 221 9.27 22.95 31.83
N TYR A 222 9.83 23.48 30.73
CA TYR A 222 9.87 22.86 29.41
C TYR A 222 10.37 21.39 29.39
N GLN A 223 11.32 21.05 30.26
CA GLN A 223 11.93 19.73 30.32
C GLN A 223 10.95 18.68 30.86
N SER A 224 10.17 19.03 31.90
CA SER A 224 9.16 18.14 32.47
C SER A 224 8.01 17.87 31.48
N LEU A 225 7.59 18.90 30.73
CA LEU A 225 6.61 18.75 29.65
C LEU A 225 7.13 17.83 28.54
N LYS A 226 8.40 18.00 28.15
CA LYS A 226 9.06 17.18 27.13
C LYS A 226 9.10 15.68 27.52
N GLU A 227 9.36 15.37 28.78
CA GLU A 227 9.37 13.98 29.27
C GLU A 227 7.98 13.33 29.23
N ARG A 228 6.92 14.05 29.64
CA ARG A 228 5.53 13.59 29.46
C ARG A 228 5.21 13.33 27.99
N PHE A 229 5.63 14.22 27.08
CA PHE A 229 5.45 14.08 25.64
C PHE A 229 6.04 12.78 25.08
N PHE A 230 7.23 12.36 25.53
CA PHE A 230 7.89 11.15 25.02
C PHE A 230 7.39 9.85 25.66
N SER A 231 6.75 9.91 26.84
CA SER A 231 6.17 8.73 27.51
C SER A 231 4.87 8.21 26.88
N ILE A 232 4.19 9.02 26.06
CA ILE A 232 2.95 8.66 25.38
C ILE A 232 3.22 7.89 24.07
N ILE A 233 4.45 7.94 23.56
CA ILE A 233 4.86 7.39 22.24
C ILE A 233 5.53 6.00 22.38
N SER A 234 5.73 5.51 23.61
CA SER A 234 6.35 4.21 23.95
C SER A 234 5.33 3.20 24.47
#